data_AF-A0A2I0EY52-F1
#
_entry.id   AF-A0A2I0EY52-F1
#
_cell.length_a   1.000
_cell.length_b   1.000
_cell.length_c   1.000
_cell.angle_alpha   90.00
_cell.angle_beta   90.00
_cell.angle_gamma   90.00
#
_symmetry.space_group_name_H-M   'P 1'
#
loop_
_entity.id
_entity.type
_entity.pdbx_description
1 polymer ?
#
loop_
_entity_poly.entity_id
_entity_poly.type
_entity_poly.pdbx_seq_one_letter_code
_entity_poly.pdbx_strand_id
1 'polypeptide(L)'
;SAIKGIPTRRKEELTLHSDQGWHYQMKTFANTLKENDIKQSMSRKGNCLDNALMEGFFGTLKCETIYLEKPTSIEALEKQIHEYMHY
;
A
#
# COMPACT_ATOMS: atom_id res chain seq x y z
N SER A 1 2.03 -12.86 5.73
CA SER A 1 1.78 -11.42 5.93
C SER A 1 2.93 -10.66 5.31
N ALA A 2 2.65 -9.68 4.44
CA ALA A 2 3.65 -8.87 3.74
C ALA A 2 4.67 -8.20 4.69
N ILE A 3 4.24 -7.91 5.93
CA ILE A 3 5.08 -7.30 6.98
C ILE A 3 6.26 -8.20 7.38
N LYS A 4 6.09 -9.54 7.33
CA LYS A 4 7.16 -10.50 7.71
C LYS A 4 8.33 -10.53 6.72
N GLY A 5 8.14 -10.03 5.50
CA GLY A 5 9.16 -10.00 4.46
C GLY A 5 9.98 -8.72 4.44
N ILE A 6 9.65 -7.74 5.30
CA ILE A 6 10.35 -6.46 5.31
C ILE A 6 11.67 -6.63 6.08
N PRO A 7 12.84 -6.40 5.44
CA PRO A 7 14.12 -6.52 6.11
C PRO A 7 14.26 -5.42 7.17
N THR A 8 14.11 -5.77 8.44
CA THR A 8 14.29 -4.88 9.61
C THR A 8 15.75 -4.52 9.88
N ARG A 9 16.65 -4.77 8.91
CA ARG A 9 18.11 -4.72 9.08
C ARG A 9 18.73 -3.32 8.91
N ARG A 10 17.93 -2.28 8.70
CA ARG A 10 18.44 -0.89 8.65
C ARG A 10 18.29 -0.23 10.02
N LYS A 11 19.33 0.50 10.42
CA LYS A 11 19.44 1.28 11.68
C LYS A 11 18.42 2.43 11.80
N GLU A 12 17.49 2.55 10.87
CA GLU A 12 16.53 3.64 10.73
C GLU A 12 15.13 3.12 11.08
N GLU A 13 14.38 3.91 11.87
CA GLU A 13 13.01 3.58 12.29
C GLU A 13 12.10 3.45 11.06
N LEU A 14 11.63 2.23 10.77
CA LEU A 14 10.72 1.98 9.66
C LEU A 14 9.35 2.60 9.96
N THR A 15 8.90 3.51 9.09
CA THR A 15 7.59 4.17 9.21
C THR A 15 6.67 3.73 8.08
N LEU A 16 5.45 3.28 8.43
CA LEU A 16 4.36 3.05 7.49
C LEU A 16 3.46 4.27 7.44
N HIS A 17 3.39 4.92 6.28
CA HIS A 17 2.39 5.96 6.01
C HIS A 17 1.09 5.33 5.52
N SER A 18 -0.02 5.55 6.23
CA SER A 18 -1.34 5.09 5.84
C SER A 18 -2.36 6.24 5.91
N ASP A 19 -3.48 6.10 5.22
CA ASP A 19 -4.63 6.97 5.47
C ASP A 19 -5.34 6.57 6.79
N GLN A 20 -6.47 7.23 7.06
CA GLN A 20 -7.36 6.90 8.17
C GLN A 20 -8.47 5.91 7.77
N GLY A 21 -8.24 5.04 6.79
CA GLY A 21 -9.15 3.96 6.45
C GLY A 21 -9.46 3.08 7.66
N TRP A 22 -10.69 2.58 7.75
CA TRP A 22 -11.17 1.83 8.93
C TRP A 22 -10.25 0.66 9.31
N HIS A 23 -9.77 -0.10 8.32
CA HIS A 23 -8.85 -1.23 8.55
C HIS A 23 -7.53 -0.80 9.20
N TYR A 24 -6.98 0.35 8.82
CA TYR A 24 -5.71 0.86 9.36
C TYR A 24 -5.85 1.40 10.79
N GLN A 25 -7.08 1.68 11.23
CA GLN A 25 -7.39 2.08 12.61
C GLN A 25 -7.65 0.89 13.55
N MET A 26 -7.77 -0.33 13.02
CA MET A 26 -8.05 -1.51 13.83
C MET A 26 -6.87 -1.82 14.77
N LYS A 27 -7.18 -2.18 16.02
CA LYS A 27 -6.17 -2.57 17.02
C LYS A 27 -5.28 -3.72 16.54
N THR A 28 -5.85 -4.68 15.81
CA THR A 28 -5.12 -5.81 15.25
C THR A 28 -4.03 -5.36 14.29
N PHE A 29 -4.32 -4.38 13.44
CA PHE A 29 -3.36 -3.81 12.50
C PHE A 29 -2.26 -3.04 13.23
N ALA A 30 -2.63 -2.13 14.14
CA ALA A 30 -1.69 -1.36 14.93
C ALA A 30 -0.77 -2.25 15.78
N ASN A 31 -1.31 -3.31 16.40
CA ASN A 31 -0.53 -4.28 17.16
C ASN A 31 0.46 -5.03 16.26
N THR A 32 0.04 -5.44 15.06
CA THR A 32 0.93 -6.11 14.10
C THR A 32 2.12 -5.21 13.73
N LEU A 33 1.89 -3.92 13.49
CA LEU A 33 2.99 -2.99 13.19
C LEU A 33 3.94 -2.83 14.37
N LYS A 34 3.39 -2.67 15.58
CA LYS A 34 4.18 -2.54 16.81
C LYS A 34 5.04 -3.78 17.09
N GLU A 35 4.50 -4.98 16.87
CA GLU A 35 5.24 -6.25 17.01
C GLU A 35 6.41 -6.39 16.03
N ASN A 36 6.42 -5.61 14.95
CA ASN A 36 7.47 -5.61 13.93
C ASN A 36 8.32 -4.32 13.94
N ASP A 37 8.27 -3.55 15.03
CA ASP A 37 9.00 -2.28 15.18
C ASP A 37 8.71 -1.26 14.05
N ILE A 38 7.48 -1.27 13.53
CA ILE A 38 7.02 -0.37 12.47
C ILE A 38 6.19 0.75 13.11
N LYS A 39 6.64 1.99 12.92
CA LYS A 39 5.88 3.17 13.32
C LYS A 39 4.78 3.45 12.32
N GLN A 40 3.53 3.45 12.77
CA GLN A 40 2.43 3.90 11.94
C GLN A 40 2.35 5.43 11.95
N SER A 41 2.30 6.05 10.78
CA SER A 41 2.03 7.47 10.57
C SER A 41 0.76 7.60 9.75
N MET A 42 -0.32 8.10 10.35
CA MET A 42 -1.59 8.27 9.65
C MET A 42 -1.72 9.70 9.13
N SER A 43 -1.98 9.86 7.83
CA SER A 43 -2.25 11.14 7.19
C SER A 43 -3.40 11.85 7.91
N ARG A 44 -3.28 13.16 8.18
CA ARG A 44 -4.39 13.95 8.74
C ARG A 44 -5.54 14.00 7.75
N LYS A 45 -6.78 14.11 8.24
CA LYS A 45 -7.95 14.38 7.39
C LYS A 45 -7.70 15.69 6.62
N GLY A 46 -7.53 15.59 5.31
CA GLY A 46 -7.21 16.73 4.43
C GLY A 46 -5.71 16.93 4.12
N ASN A 47 -4.79 16.08 4.62
CA ASN A 47 -3.41 16.06 4.14
C ASN A 47 -3.32 15.22 2.86
N CYS A 48 -3.66 15.83 1.73
CA CYS A 48 -3.68 15.17 0.44
C CYS A 48 -2.30 14.74 -0.03
N LEU A 49 -1.21 15.37 0.42
CA LEU A 49 0.13 15.15 -0.14
C LEU A 49 0.64 13.71 0.07
N ASP A 50 0.42 13.16 1.26
CA ASP A 50 0.85 11.79 1.59
C ASP A 50 0.07 10.75 0.77
N ASN A 51 -1.23 11.00 0.57
CA ASN A 51 -2.09 10.11 -0.20
C ASN A 51 -1.98 10.33 -1.71
N ALA A 52 -1.67 11.55 -2.16
CA ALA A 52 -1.65 11.95 -3.56
C ALA A 52 -0.62 11.14 -4.37
N LEU A 53 0.50 10.77 -3.77
CA LEU A 53 1.51 9.94 -4.43
C LEU A 53 0.96 8.55 -4.75
N MET A 54 0.32 7.90 -3.77
CA MET A 54 -0.29 6.59 -3.97
C MET A 54 -1.54 6.66 -4.85
N GLU A 55 -2.36 7.70 -4.70
CA GLU A 55 -3.53 7.96 -5.57
C GLU A 55 -3.09 8.15 -7.03
N GLY A 56 -2.03 8.92 -7.27
CA GLY A 56 -1.43 9.11 -8.58
C GLY A 56 -0.92 7.80 -9.15
N PHE A 57 -0.16 7.01 -8.37
CA PHE A 57 0.29 5.68 -8.78
C PHE A 57 -0.87 4.76 -9.18
N PHE A 58 -1.92 4.66 -8.35
CA PHE A 58 -3.08 3.82 -8.66
C PHE A 58 -3.90 4.36 -9.84
N GLY A 59 -3.92 5.68 -10.04
CA GLY A 59 -4.51 6.31 -11.22
C GLY A 59 -3.78 5.88 -12.49
N THR A 60 -2.46 6.04 -12.51
CA THR A 60 -1.61 5.63 -13.65
C THR A 60 -1.74 4.14 -13.92
N LEU A 61 -1.59 3.28 -12.89
CA LEU A 61 -1.76 1.83 -13.01
C LEU A 61 -3.09 1.50 -13.70
N LYS A 62 -4.21 2.06 -13.23
CA LYS A 62 -5.53 1.78 -13.81
C LYS A 62 -5.63 2.25 -15.26
N CYS A 63 -5.14 3.45 -15.56
CA CYS A 63 -5.16 4.02 -16.91
C CYS A 63 -4.31 3.21 -17.90
N GLU A 64 -3.15 2.74 -17.48
CA GLU A 64 -2.19 2.04 -18.34
C GLU A 64 -2.42 0.53 -18.41
N THR A 65 -3.29 -0.03 -17.56
CA THR A 65 -3.61 -1.47 -17.55
C THR A 65 -5.11 -1.72 -17.61
N ILE A 66 -5.79 -1.63 -16.47
CA ILE A 66 -7.18 -2.07 -16.25
C ILE A 66 -8.18 -1.39 -17.19
N TYR A 67 -7.95 -0.13 -17.56
CA TYR A 67 -8.82 0.61 -18.48
C TYR A 67 -8.52 0.33 -19.96
N LEU A 68 -7.31 -0.11 -20.30
CA LEU A 68 -6.99 -0.58 -21.65
C LEU A 68 -7.56 -1.99 -21.87
N GLU A 69 -7.39 -2.87 -20.89
CA GLU A 69 -7.92 -4.23 -20.92
C GLU A 69 -8.52 -4.61 -19.57
N LYS A 70 -9.85 -4.67 -19.52
CA LYS A 70 -10.56 -4.99 -18.29
C LYS A 70 -10.38 -6.47 -17.93
N PRO A 71 -9.81 -6.81 -16.76
CA PRO A 71 -9.61 -8.19 -16.36
C PRO A 71 -10.95 -8.89 -16.13
N THR A 72 -11.04 -10.15 -16.56
CA THR A 72 -12.25 -10.97 -16.48
C THR A 72 -12.29 -11.84 -15.22
N SER A 73 -11.18 -11.95 -14.50
CA SER A 73 -11.04 -12.69 -13.24
C SER A 73 -10.03 -12.02 -12.31
N ILE A 74 -9.98 -12.48 -11.06
CA ILE A 74 -9.00 -11.98 -10.07
C ILE A 74 -7.58 -12.38 -10.48
N GLU A 75 -7.40 -13.58 -11.03
CA GLU A 75 -6.11 -14.09 -11.50
C GLU A 75 -5.60 -13.25 -12.69
N ALA A 76 -6.50 -12.85 -13.59
CA ALA A 76 -6.15 -11.97 -14.70
C ALA A 76 -5.73 -10.57 -14.20
N LEU A 77 -6.45 -10.03 -13.20
CA LEU A 77 -6.08 -8.76 -12.56
C LEU A 77 -4.72 -8.85 -11.85
N GLU A 78 -4.48 -9.93 -11.10
CA GLU A 78 -3.20 -10.17 -10.43
C GLU A 78 -2.06 -10.20 -11.45
N LYS A 79 -2.22 -10.97 -12.54
CA LYS A 79 -1.24 -11.02 -13.63
C LYS A 79 -0.95 -9.63 -14.21
N GLN A 80 -1.99 -8.84 -14.52
CA GLN A 80 -1.81 -7.47 -15.03
C GLN A 80 -1.03 -6.58 -14.07
N ILE A 81 -1.33 -6.64 -12.77
CA ILE A 81 -0.61 -5.88 -11.74
C ILE A 81 0.85 -6.34 -11.68
N HIS A 82 1.12 -7.64 -11.70
CA HIS A 82 2.48 -8.18 -11.68
C HIS A 82 3.29 -7.72 -12.90
N GLU A 83 2.70 -7.78 -14.10
CA GLU A 83 3.36 -7.33 -15.34
C GLU A 83 3.69 -5.84 -15.28
N TYR A 84 2.75 -5.00 -14.82
CA TYR A 84 3.00 -3.57 -14.64
C TYR A 84 4.08 -3.26 -13.62
N MET A 85 4.15 -3.99 -12.50
CA MET A 85 5.17 -3.80 -11.47
C MET A 85 6.58 -4.20 -11.92
N HIS A 86 6.71 -4.97 -13.01
CA HIS A 86 7.98 -5.42 -13.57
C HIS A 86 8.44 -4.62 -14.81
N TYR A 87 7.58 -3.76 -15.35
CA TYR A 87 7.90 -2.81 -16.42
C TYR A 87 8.72 -1.64 -15.88
#